data_AF-A0A2H4NFP1-F1
#
_entry.id   AF-A0A2H4NFP1-F1
#
_cell.length_a   1.000
_cell.length_b   1.000
_cell.length_c   1.000
_cell.angle_alpha   90.00
_cell.angle_beta   90.00
_cell.angle_gamma   90.00
#
_symmetry.space_group_name_H-M   'P 1'
#
loop_
_entity.id
_entity.type
_entity.pdbx_description
1 polymer ?
#
loop_
_entity_poly.entity_id
_entity_poly.type
_entity_poly.pdbx_seq_one_letter_code
_entity_poly.pdbx_strand_id
1 'polypeptide(L)'
;MMKWQGFYLSDHTAALNQQNQQLNAVYVPRPQQSLATITEVLADAYQRQQPVIIQLKTVDQNNRHWPDITTLIHGYNANDIVVDADRFIPLQEIRNVSFKNTEKL
;
A
#
# COMPACT_ATOMS: atom_id res chain seq x y z
N MET A 1 -35.76 -28.49 -30.45
CA MET A 1 -35.73 -27.05 -30.80
C MET A 1 -34.96 -26.30 -29.73
N MET A 2 -34.14 -25.34 -30.18
CA MET A 2 -33.30 -24.33 -29.49
C MET A 2 -34.02 -23.58 -28.34
N LYS A 3 -33.41 -22.89 -27.36
CA LYS A 3 -32.06 -22.42 -26.93
C LYS A 3 -32.28 -21.95 -25.45
N TRP A 4 -31.34 -21.79 -24.52
CA TRP A 4 -30.25 -20.82 -24.47
C TRP A 4 -29.27 -21.21 -23.35
N GLN A 5 -28.02 -21.51 -23.71
CA GLN A 5 -26.87 -21.40 -22.81
C GLN A 5 -26.52 -19.90 -22.72
N GLY A 6 -26.61 -19.33 -21.52
CA GLY A 6 -26.35 -17.92 -21.28
C GLY A 6 -25.79 -17.70 -19.89
N PHE A 7 -24.64 -18.29 -19.59
CA PHE A 7 -23.92 -18.04 -18.32
C PHE A 7 -22.41 -17.83 -18.49
N TYR A 8 -21.91 -17.73 -19.73
CA TYR A 8 -20.46 -17.67 -19.99
C TYR A 8 -19.92 -16.27 -20.35
N LEU A 9 -20.74 -15.22 -20.27
CA LEU A 9 -20.32 -13.85 -20.63
C LEU A 9 -20.31 -12.86 -19.45
N SER A 10 -20.82 -13.25 -18.28
CA SER A 10 -20.91 -12.38 -17.11
C SER A 10 -19.60 -12.29 -16.32
N ASP A 11 -18.77 -13.33 -16.32
CA ASP A 11 -17.49 -13.35 -15.59
C ASP A 11 -16.36 -12.56 -16.28
N HIS A 12 -16.35 -12.50 -17.62
CA HIS A 12 -15.31 -11.75 -18.34
C HIS A 12 -15.44 -10.23 -18.19
N THR A 13 -16.66 -9.72 -17.98
CA THR A 13 -16.91 -8.27 -17.85
C THR A 13 -16.58 -7.77 -16.44
N ALA A 14 -16.79 -8.60 -15.41
CA ALA A 14 -16.49 -8.24 -14.02
C ALA A 14 -14.97 -8.12 -13.78
N ALA A 15 -14.19 -9.07 -14.31
CA ALA A 15 -12.73 -9.05 -14.21
C ALA A 15 -12.12 -7.82 -14.91
N LEU A 16 -12.63 -7.48 -16.12
CA LEU A 16 -12.19 -6.28 -16.85
C LEU A 16 -12.53 -4.98 -16.11
N ASN A 17 -13.70 -4.90 -15.46
CA ASN A 17 -14.09 -3.73 -14.68
C ASN A 17 -13.26 -3.57 -13.41
N GLN A 18 -12.97 -4.66 -12.69
CA GLN A 18 -12.08 -4.63 -11.53
C GLN A 18 -10.65 -4.22 -11.93
N GLN A 19 -10.15 -4.75 -13.04
CA GLN A 19 -8.86 -4.35 -13.59
C GLN A 19 -8.85 -2.87 -14.00
N ASN A 20 -9.90 -2.38 -14.67
CA ASN A 20 -10.05 -0.95 -15.01
C ASN A 20 -10.17 -0.04 -13.78
N GLN A 21 -10.81 -0.51 -12.70
CA GLN A 21 -10.91 0.25 -11.45
C GLN A 21 -9.56 0.36 -10.74
N GLN A 22 -8.77 -0.71 -10.72
CA GLN A 22 -7.40 -0.68 -10.19
C GLN A 22 -6.50 0.23 -11.03
N LEU A 23 -6.61 0.17 -12.36
CA LEU A 23 -5.85 1.02 -13.29
C LEU A 23 -6.23 2.52 -13.21
N ASN A 24 -7.43 2.86 -12.75
CA ASN A 24 -7.91 4.23 -12.62
C ASN A 24 -7.99 4.74 -11.17
N ALA A 25 -7.51 3.96 -10.20
CA ALA A 25 -7.46 4.40 -8.82
C ALA A 25 -6.47 5.58 -8.69
N VAL A 26 -6.99 6.75 -8.30
CA VAL A 26 -6.16 7.91 -7.98
C VAL A 26 -5.81 7.86 -6.50
N TYR A 27 -4.57 7.46 -6.21
CA TYR A 27 -4.04 7.47 -4.85
C TYR A 27 -3.61 8.90 -4.49
N VAL A 28 -4.35 9.52 -3.57
CA VAL A 28 -4.09 10.90 -3.16
C VAL A 28 -2.82 10.95 -2.30
N PRO A 29 -1.80 11.73 -2.68
CA PRO A 29 -0.60 11.88 -1.87
C PRO A 29 -0.91 12.60 -0.56
N ARG A 30 -0.50 11.97 0.55
CA ARG A 30 -0.48 12.58 1.88
C ARG A 30 0.69 13.58 1.98
N PRO A 31 0.69 14.51 2.96
CA PRO A 31 1.81 15.43 3.15
C PRO A 31 3.13 14.67 3.40
N GLN A 32 4.23 15.18 2.83
CA GLN A 32 5.58 14.66 3.09
C GLN A 32 5.92 14.87 4.57
N GLN A 33 6.20 13.79 5.27
CA GLN A 33 6.71 13.83 6.63
C GLN A 33 8.22 14.04 6.64
N SER A 34 8.72 14.59 7.75
CA SER A 34 10.16 14.66 8.00
C SER A 34 10.72 13.26 8.26
N LEU A 35 12.01 13.06 8.00
CA LEU A 35 12.68 11.80 8.32
C LEU A 35 12.56 11.47 9.81
N ALA A 36 12.69 12.47 10.68
CA ALA A 36 12.55 12.30 12.13
C ALA A 36 11.17 11.73 12.51
N THR A 37 10.10 12.31 11.97
CA THR A 37 8.72 11.83 12.18
C THR A 37 8.54 10.41 11.65
N ILE A 38 9.08 10.11 10.46
CA ILE A 38 9.00 8.78 9.87
C ILE A 38 9.68 7.75 10.78
N THR A 39 10.91 8.03 11.22
CA THR A 39 11.68 7.12 12.08
C THR A 39 11.04 6.93 13.44
N GLU A 40 10.44 7.98 14.03
CA GLU A 40 9.74 7.91 15.30
C GLU A 40 8.54 6.96 15.23
N VAL A 41 7.68 7.12 14.22
CA VAL A 41 6.51 6.26 14.02
C VAL A 41 6.92 4.81 13.77
N LEU A 42 7.95 4.59 12.95
CA LEU A 42 8.42 3.23 12.63
C LEU A 42 9.05 2.52 13.83
N ALA A 43 9.81 3.25 14.66
CA ALA A 43 10.39 2.70 15.89
C ALA A 43 9.29 2.31 16.88
N ASP A 44 8.28 3.18 17.07
CA ASP A 44 7.14 2.90 17.95
C ASP A 44 6.31 1.71 17.42
N ALA A 45 6.08 1.63 16.11
CA ALA A 45 5.40 0.50 15.47
C ALA A 45 6.15 -0.82 15.65
N TYR A 46 7.47 -0.80 15.49
CA TYR A 46 8.31 -1.98 15.74
C TYR A 46 8.23 -2.41 17.21
N GLN A 47 8.36 -1.47 18.15
CA GLN A 47 8.30 -1.79 19.58
C GLN A 47 6.93 -2.37 20.00
N ARG A 48 5.84 -1.86 19.43
CA ARG A 48 4.47 -2.29 19.76
C ARG A 48 3.96 -3.46 18.92
N GLN A 49 4.73 -3.89 17.92
CA GLN A 49 4.28 -4.87 16.93
C GLN A 49 2.95 -4.45 16.28
N GLN A 50 2.81 -3.16 15.99
CA GLN A 50 1.59 -2.58 15.43
C GLN A 50 1.76 -2.35 13.92
N PRO A 51 0.77 -2.76 13.08
CA PRO A 51 0.86 -2.52 11.65
C PRO A 51 0.78 -1.03 11.31
N VAL A 52 1.51 -0.64 10.28
CA VAL A 52 1.54 0.71 9.72
C VAL A 52 1.05 0.71 8.27
N ILE A 53 0.65 1.89 7.81
CA ILE A 53 0.31 2.19 6.43
C ILE A 53 1.38 3.15 5.91
N ILE A 54 2.12 2.74 4.88
CA ILE A 54 3.25 3.45 4.30
C ILE A 54 2.88 3.91 2.89
N GLN A 55 3.05 5.19 2.63
CA GLN A 55 2.98 5.76 1.29
C GLN A 55 4.39 6.09 0.80
N LEU A 56 4.74 5.64 -0.40
CA LEU A 56 6.02 5.93 -1.04
C LEU A 56 5.96 7.25 -1.83
N LYS A 57 7.14 7.88 -2.01
CA LYS A 57 7.32 9.06 -2.86
C LYS A 57 7.18 8.73 -4.34
N THR A 58 7.54 7.50 -4.72
CA THR A 58 7.56 7.06 -6.10
C THR A 58 6.17 7.12 -6.73
N VAL A 59 6.17 7.52 -7.99
CA VAL A 59 4.99 7.56 -8.86
C VAL A 59 5.24 6.70 -10.08
N ASP A 60 4.18 6.26 -10.73
CA ASP A 60 4.26 5.57 -12.02
C ASP A 60 4.60 6.54 -13.17
N GLN A 61 4.67 6.00 -14.39
CA GLN A 61 4.94 6.78 -15.61
C GLN A 61 3.89 7.87 -15.91
N ASN A 62 2.70 7.78 -15.30
CA ASN A 62 1.60 8.72 -15.44
C ASN A 62 1.52 9.69 -14.25
N ASN A 63 2.57 9.77 -13.43
CA ASN A 63 2.63 10.60 -12.23
C ASN A 63 1.55 10.26 -11.19
N ARG A 64 1.11 8.99 -11.15
CA ARG A 64 0.18 8.45 -10.16
C ARG A 64 0.94 7.78 -9.03
N HIS A 65 0.55 8.05 -7.79
CA HIS A 65 1.13 7.36 -6.64
C HIS A 65 0.77 5.88 -6.63
N TRP A 66 1.68 5.06 -6.11
CA TRP A 66 1.41 3.66 -5.85
C TRP A 66 0.42 3.49 -4.68
N PRO A 67 -0.28 2.34 -4.62
CA PRO A 67 -1.09 2.00 -3.45
C PRO A 67 -0.25 2.00 -2.17
N ASP A 68 -0.88 2.37 -1.06
CA ASP A 68 -0.25 2.32 0.25
C ASP A 68 0.10 0.88 0.64
N ILE A 69 1.26 0.70 1.27
CA ILE A 69 1.75 -0.57 1.79
C ILE A 69 1.29 -0.70 3.25
N THR A 70 0.48 -1.70 3.56
CA THR A 70 0.11 -2.02 4.95
C THR A 70 0.93 -3.20 5.44
N THR A 71 1.74 -3.00 6.48
CA THR A 71 2.68 -4.04 6.94
C THR A 71 3.07 -3.90 8.41
N LEU A 72 3.61 -4.98 8.99
CA LEU A 72 4.41 -4.93 10.20
C LEU A 72 5.86 -4.56 9.87
N ILE A 73 6.54 -3.95 10.83
CA ILE A 73 7.98 -3.70 10.75
C ILE A 73 8.69 -4.86 11.45
N HIS A 74 9.59 -5.54 10.76
CA HIS A 74 10.36 -6.67 11.29
C HIS A 74 11.78 -6.25 11.72
N GLY A 75 12.22 -5.07 11.29
CA GLY A 75 13.50 -4.49 11.68
C GLY A 75 13.72 -3.17 10.96
N TYR A 76 14.76 -2.44 11.35
CA TYR A 76 15.17 -1.22 10.68
C TYR A 76 16.66 -0.96 10.93
N ASN A 77 17.28 -0.21 10.02
CA ASN A 77 18.63 0.30 10.16
C ASN A 77 18.64 1.81 9.82
N ALA A 78 19.83 2.40 9.62
CA ALA A 78 19.96 3.82 9.32
C ALA A 78 19.34 4.26 7.97
N ASN A 79 19.16 3.33 7.04
CA ASN A 79 18.75 3.59 5.67
C ASN A 79 17.40 2.96 5.31
N ASP A 80 17.10 1.78 5.86
CA ASP A 80 16.00 0.93 5.41
C ASP A 80 15.17 0.40 6.57
N ILE A 81 13.88 0.16 6.30
CA ILE A 81 13.04 -0.75 7.09
C ILE A 81 12.94 -2.12 6.43
N VAL A 82 12.82 -3.15 7.26
CA VAL A 82 12.57 -4.54 6.85
C VAL A 82 11.10 -4.83 7.09
N VAL A 83 10.38 -5.16 6.02
CA VAL A 83 8.93 -5.42 6.07
C VAL A 83 8.57 -6.86 5.67
N ASP A 84 9.52 -7.60 5.09
CA ASP A 84 9.46 -9.05 4.86
C ASP A 84 10.90 -9.58 4.69
N ALA A 85 11.10 -10.90 4.55
CA ALA A 85 12.44 -11.52 4.47
C ALA A 85 13.30 -10.95 3.33
N ASP A 86 12.68 -10.70 2.17
CA ASP A 86 13.35 -10.18 0.98
C ASP A 86 12.88 -8.77 0.59
N ARG A 87 12.20 -8.07 1.52
CA ARG A 87 11.60 -6.76 1.23
C ARG A 87 12.10 -5.67 2.16
N PHE A 88 12.88 -4.77 1.57
CA PHE A 88 13.46 -3.59 2.21
C PHE A 88 12.84 -2.33 1.59
N ILE A 89 12.55 -1.33 2.41
CA ILE A 89 12.07 -0.02 1.95
C ILE A 89 13.04 1.05 2.47
N PRO A 90 13.68 1.82 1.58
CA PRO A 90 14.52 2.93 2.00
C PRO A 90 13.68 4.00 2.69
N LEU A 91 14.14 4.47 3.85
CA LEU A 91 13.51 5.55 4.62
C LEU A 91 13.36 6.83 3.79
N GLN A 92 14.32 7.09 2.92
CA GLN A 92 14.32 8.22 1.98
C GLN A 92 13.18 8.12 0.96
N GLU A 93 12.65 6.93 0.66
CA GLU A 93 11.54 6.75 -0.29
C GLU A 93 10.17 6.88 0.38
N ILE A 94 10.12 6.96 1.72
CA ILE A 94 8.87 7.10 2.46
C ILE A 94 8.39 8.55 2.39
N ARG A 95 7.16 8.72 1.89
CA ARG A 95 6.46 10.00 1.88
C ARG A 95 5.70 10.22 3.18
N ASN A 96 4.96 9.21 3.60
CA ASN A 96 4.10 9.27 4.77
C ASN A 96 3.98 7.89 5.42
N VAL A 97 3.96 7.84 6.74
CA VAL A 97 3.67 6.67 7.54
C VAL A 97 2.67 7.03 8.64
N SER A 98 1.74 6.12 8.88
CA SER A 98 0.75 6.21 9.95
C SER A 98 0.44 4.83 10.50
N PHE A 99 0.04 4.74 11.76
CA PHE A 99 -0.51 3.49 12.28
C PHE A 99 -1.74 3.07 11.49
N LYS A 100 -1.88 1.76 11.26
CA LYS A 100 -3.15 1.20 10.82
C LYS A 100 -4.14 1.37 11.97
N ASN A 101 -5.22 2.10 11.73
CA ASN A 101 -6.27 2.24 12.71
C ASN A 101 -6.94 0.87 12.87
N THR A 102 -6.68 0.18 13.97
CA THR A 102 -7.49 -0.97 14.37
C THR A 102 -8.74 -0.40 15.00
N GLU A 103 -9.77 -0.16 14.19
CA GLU A 103 -11.12 0.00 14.72
C GLU A 103 -11.41 -1.29 15.49
N LYS A 104 -11.54 -1.18 16.82
CA LYS A 104 -12.08 -2.27 17.63
C LYS A 104 -13.52 -2.46 17.16
N LEU A 105 -13.80 -3.62 16.55
CA LEU A 105 -15.16 -4.12 16.32
C LEU A 105 -15.92 -4.20 17.65
#